data_AF-A0A0F8YWP5-F1
#
_entry.id   AF-A0A0F8YWP5-F1
#
_cell.length_a   1.000
_cell.length_b   1.000
_cell.length_c   1.000
_cell.angle_alpha   90.00
_cell.angle_beta   90.00
_cell.angle_gamma   90.00
#
_symmetry.space_group_name_H-M   'P 1'
#
loop_
_entity.id
_entity.type
_entity.pdbx_description
1 polymer ?
#
loop_
_entity_poly.entity_id
_entity_poly.type
_entity_poly.pdbx_seq_one_letter_code
_entity_poly.pdbx_strand_id
1 'polypeptide(L)'
;MAKKSNKVNDPVKESKTELFLRLAQPRVEKVLKALRILGNCSNRSNYEYTPEQIDRMSETIVKALEKTIVKFHDTKKEQES
;
A
#
# COMPACT_ATOMS: atom_id res chain seq x y z
N MET A 1 10.30 -16.62 49.53
CA MET A 1 9.13 -16.06 48.83
C MET A 1 9.23 -14.54 48.85
N ALA A 2 9.50 -13.90 47.71
CA ALA A 2 9.44 -12.45 47.57
C ALA A 2 8.94 -12.13 46.15
N LYS A 3 7.95 -11.25 46.09
CA LYS A 3 6.98 -11.06 45.00
C LYS A 3 7.65 -10.62 43.70
N LYS A 4 7.40 -11.35 42.60
CA LYS A 4 7.69 -10.93 41.23
C LYS A 4 6.78 -9.74 40.90
N SER A 5 7.36 -8.54 40.76
CA SER A 5 6.63 -7.36 40.32
C SER A 5 6.36 -7.49 38.81
N ASN A 6 5.12 -7.80 38.45
CA ASN A 6 4.68 -7.86 37.06
C ASN A 6 4.41 -6.42 36.61
N LYS A 7 5.41 -5.80 35.96
CA LYS A 7 5.26 -4.48 35.34
C LYS A 7 4.40 -4.65 34.09
N VAL A 8 3.13 -4.26 34.19
CA VAL A 8 2.23 -4.13 33.05
C VAL A 8 2.88 -3.13 32.08
N ASN A 9 3.26 -3.61 30.89
CA ASN A 9 3.77 -2.74 29.82
C ASN A 9 2.56 -2.06 29.19
N ASP A 10 2.35 -0.78 29.49
CA ASP A 10 1.52 0.10 28.68
C ASP A 10 2.01 0.04 27.22
N PRO A 11 1.11 -0.03 26.22
CA PRO A 11 1.54 0.00 24.82
C PRO A 11 2.22 1.35 24.56
N VAL A 12 3.54 1.30 24.29
CA VAL A 12 4.29 2.46 23.83
C VAL A 12 3.57 3.02 22.61
N LYS A 13 3.07 4.25 22.73
CA LYS A 13 2.40 4.95 21.63
C LYS A 13 3.40 5.08 20.48
N GLU A 14 3.12 4.41 19.38
CA GLU A 14 3.96 4.42 18.18
C GLU A 14 4.19 5.86 17.67
N SER A 15 5.39 6.13 17.15
CA SER A 15 5.69 7.38 16.45
C SER A 15 4.94 7.45 15.11
N LYS A 16 4.78 8.66 14.55
CA LYS A 16 4.14 8.85 13.24
C LYS A 16 4.86 8.05 12.14
N THR A 17 6.18 7.92 12.22
CA THR A 17 7.00 7.14 11.28
C THR A 17 6.75 5.64 11.40
N GLU A 18 6.71 5.11 12.62
CA GLU A 18 6.41 3.70 12.87
C GLU A 18 4.99 3.35 12.42
N LEU A 19 4.02 4.22 12.73
CA LEU A 19 2.64 4.11 12.25
C LEU A 19 2.59 4.05 10.72
N PHE A 20 3.33 4.95 10.05
CA PHE A 20 3.40 4.97 8.58
C PHE A 20 3.96 3.65 8.05
N LEU A 21 5.11 3.19 8.54
CA LEU A 21 5.74 1.96 8.06
C LEU A 21 4.84 0.73 8.30
N ARG A 22 4.27 0.62 9.51
CA ARG A 22 3.36 -0.47 9.89
C ARG A 22 2.12 -0.54 9.01
N LEU A 23 1.60 0.61 8.58
CA LEU A 23 0.43 0.68 7.70
C LEU A 23 0.78 0.58 6.21
N ALA A 24 1.87 1.20 5.78
CA ALA A 24 2.25 1.28 4.37
C ALA A 24 2.71 -0.08 3.83
N GLN A 25 3.54 -0.80 4.59
CA GLN A 25 4.07 -2.09 4.16
C GLN A 25 2.98 -3.09 3.73
N PRO A 26 2.00 -3.46 4.60
CA PRO A 26 0.97 -4.42 4.20
C PRO A 26 0.03 -3.87 3.11
N ARG A 27 -0.06 -2.54 2.93
CA ARG A 27 -0.81 -1.94 1.82
C ARG A 27 -0.09 -2.12 0.49
N VAL A 28 1.23 -1.93 0.45
CA VAL A 28 2.06 -2.19 -0.73
C VAL A 28 1.98 -3.67 -1.11
N GLU A 29 2.10 -4.58 -0.13
CA GLU A 29 1.97 -6.02 -0.38
C GLU A 29 0.62 -6.40 -0.99
N LYS A 30 -0.48 -5.78 -0.53
CA LYS A 30 -1.82 -5.98 -1.12
C LYS A 30 -1.89 -5.52 -2.57
N VAL A 31 -1.30 -4.37 -2.90
CA VAL A 31 -1.24 -3.86 -4.29
C VAL A 31 -0.45 -4.83 -5.16
N LEU A 32 0.73 -5.26 -4.73
CA LEU A 32 1.54 -6.24 -5.46
C LEU A 32 0.81 -7.57 -5.68
N LYS A 33 0.10 -8.06 -4.66
CA LYS A 33 -0.71 -9.27 -4.77
C LYS A 33 -1.84 -9.10 -5.79
N ALA A 34 -2.52 -7.95 -5.80
CA ALA A 34 -3.58 -7.66 -6.76
C ALA A 34 -3.04 -7.63 -8.20
N LEU A 35 -1.87 -7.00 -8.43
CA LEU A 35 -1.22 -6.99 -9.74
C LEU A 35 -0.82 -8.40 -10.19
N ARG A 36 -0.32 -9.24 -9.29
CA ARG A 36 -0.01 -10.64 -9.60
C ARG A 36 -1.26 -11.42 -10.01
N ILE A 37 -2.36 -11.27 -9.27
CA ILE A 37 -3.65 -11.91 -9.59
C ILE A 37 -4.14 -11.44 -10.96
N LEU A 38 -4.07 -10.14 -11.24
CA LEU A 38 -4.42 -9.58 -12.54
C LEU A 38 -3.56 -10.16 -13.67
N GLY A 39 -2.27 -10.39 -13.41
CA GLY A 39 -1.36 -11.05 -14.34
C GLY A 39 -1.79 -12.45 -14.76
N ASN A 40 -2.55 -13.17 -13.93
CA ASN A 40 -3.08 -14.48 -14.31
C ASN A 40 -4.08 -14.41 -15.48
N CYS A 41 -4.71 -13.25 -15.69
CA CYS A 41 -5.61 -13.02 -16.84
C CYS A 41 -4.86 -12.92 -18.17
N SER A 42 -3.53 -12.85 -18.17
CA SER A 42 -2.71 -12.86 -19.39
C SER A 42 -2.70 -14.21 -20.12
N ASN A 43 -3.23 -15.26 -19.51
CA ASN A 43 -3.30 -16.55 -20.17
C ASN A 43 -4.36 -16.56 -21.27
N ARG A 44 -3.92 -16.42 -22.53
CA ARG A 44 -4.79 -16.45 -23.71
C ARG A 44 -5.48 -17.80 -23.96
N SER A 45 -5.08 -18.89 -23.30
CA SER A 45 -5.84 -20.14 -23.37
C SER A 45 -7.19 -20.06 -22.65
N ASN A 46 -7.29 -19.16 -21.66
CA ASN A 46 -8.46 -19.03 -20.80
C ASN A 46 -9.24 -17.74 -21.06
N TYR A 47 -8.62 -16.76 -21.71
CA TYR A 47 -9.16 -15.42 -21.88
C TYR A 47 -8.86 -14.87 -23.27
N GLU A 48 -9.78 -14.07 -23.78
CA GLU A 48 -9.58 -13.27 -24.98
C GLU A 48 -9.59 -11.79 -24.61
N TYR A 49 -8.64 -11.06 -25.18
CA TYR A 49 -8.53 -9.62 -24.99
C TYR A 49 -7.80 -8.98 -26.18
N THR A 50 -8.18 -7.75 -26.48
CA THR A 50 -7.55 -6.93 -27.52
C THR A 50 -6.39 -6.11 -26.93
N PRO A 51 -5.44 -5.67 -27.76
CA PRO A 51 -4.41 -4.73 -27.33
C PRO A 51 -4.98 -3.49 -26.66
N GLU A 52 -6.05 -2.91 -27.20
CA GLU A 52 -6.68 -1.69 -26.69
C GLU A 52 -7.26 -1.88 -25.29
N GLN A 53 -7.79 -3.07 -24.99
CA GLN A 53 -8.27 -3.41 -23.65
C GLN A 53 -7.12 -3.48 -22.63
N ILE A 54 -5.96 -4.00 -23.04
CA ILE A 54 -4.75 -4.04 -22.20
C ILE A 54 -4.20 -2.63 -21.98
N ASP A 55 -4.15 -1.82 -23.02
CA ASP A 55 -3.69 -0.43 -22.94
C ASP A 55 -4.57 0.37 -21.97
N ARG A 56 -5.89 0.31 -22.15
CA ARG A 56 -6.84 1.03 -21.27
C ARG A 56 -6.77 0.57 -19.82
N MET A 57 -6.57 -0.74 -19.60
CA MET A 57 -6.36 -1.30 -18.26
C MET A 57 -5.08 -0.75 -17.63
N SER A 58 -3.96 -0.81 -18.35
CA SER A 58 -2.67 -0.33 -17.86
C SER A 58 -2.69 1.17 -17.57
N GLU A 59 -3.25 1.99 -18.46
CA GLU A 59 -3.38 3.43 -18.31
C GLU A 59 -4.17 3.80 -17.05
N THR A 60 -5.26 3.08 -16.79
CA THR A 60 -6.08 3.30 -15.59
C THR A 60 -5.29 3.01 -14.31
N ILE A 61 -4.52 1.92 -14.28
CA ILE A 61 -3.70 1.54 -13.13
C ILE A 61 -2.57 2.57 -12.90
N VAL A 62 -1.86 2.94 -13.96
CA VAL A 62 -0.77 3.92 -13.90
C VAL A 62 -1.28 5.28 -13.41
N LYS A 63 -2.39 5.78 -13.97
CA LYS A 63 -3.00 7.04 -13.51
C LYS A 63 -3.39 7.01 -12.04
N ALA A 64 -3.90 5.88 -11.54
CA ALA A 64 -4.24 5.74 -10.13
C ALA A 64 -2.98 5.72 -9.24
N LEU A 65 -1.91 5.07 -9.68
CA LEU A 65 -0.62 5.06 -9.00
C LEU A 65 -0.01 6.47 -8.94
N GLU A 66 0.08 7.17 -10.08
CA GLU A 66 0.60 8.53 -10.17
C GLU A 66 -0.15 9.49 -9.24
N LYS A 67 -1.49 9.50 -9.30
CA LYS A 67 -2.33 10.31 -8.40
C LYS A 67 -2.08 10.00 -6.92
N THR A 68 -1.75 8.76 -6.59
CA THR A 68 -1.43 8.37 -5.22
C THR A 68 -0.07 8.89 -4.80
N ILE A 69 0.95 8.75 -5.65
CA ILE A 69 2.32 9.20 -5.37
C ILE A 69 2.41 10.73 -5.28
N VAL A 70 1.66 11.48 -6.10
CA VAL A 70 1.59 12.95 -6.05
C VAL A 70 1.21 13.45 -4.64
N LYS A 71 0.28 12.77 -3.96
CA LYS A 71 -0.14 13.15 -2.60
C LYS A 71 0.99 13.09 -1.56
N PHE A 72 2.04 12.31 -1.78
CA PHE A 72 3.21 12.27 -0.90
C PHE A 72 4.17 13.44 -1.14
N HIS A 73 4.09 14.10 -2.29
CA HIS A 73 4.93 15.24 -2.65
C HIS A 73 4.24 16.59 -2.39
N ASP A 74 2.91 16.63 -2.38
CA ASP A 74 2.12 17.85 -2.13
C ASP A 74 2.07 18.29 -0.66
N THR A 75 2.65 17.54 0.28
CA THR A 75 2.60 17.83 1.73
C THR A 75 3.52 18.96 2.21
N LYS A 76 3.95 19.88 1.34
CA LYS A 76 4.79 21.05 1.72
C LYS A 76 4.06 22.19 2.46
N LYS A 77 2.81 22.05 2.93
CA LYS A 77 2.04 23.18 3.51
C LYS A 77 1.57 23.10 4.97
N GLU A 78 1.87 22.04 5.73
CA GLU A 78 1.34 21.91 7.11
C GLU A 78 2.42 21.73 8.20
N GLN A 79 3.58 22.39 8.05
CA GLN A 79 4.59 22.46 9.12
C GLN A 79 4.98 23.91 9.50
N GLU A 80 4.19 24.92 9.12
CA GLU A 80 4.30 26.29 9.63
C GLU A 80 2.90 26.93 9.76
N SER A 81 2.20 26.61 10.85
CA SER A 81 1.17 27.44 11.50
C SER A 81 0.94 26.94 12.92
#